data_AF-A0A3B9QWA2-F1
#
_entry.id   AF-A0A3B9QWA2-F1
#
_cell.length_a   1.000
_cell.length_b   1.000
_cell.length_c   1.000
_cell.angle_alpha   90.00
_cell.angle_beta   90.00
_cell.angle_gamma   90.00
#
_symmetry.space_group_name_H-M   'P 1'
#
loop_
_entity.id
_entity.type
_entity.pdbx_description
1 polymer ?
#
loop_
_entity_poly.entity_id
_entity_poly.type
_entity_poly.pdbx_seq_one_letter_code
_entity_poly.pdbx_strand_id
1 'polypeptide(L)'
;SVSGSTPAQKVKEALPKVQLQEFDTYAACAEGVKQGVVDALTTDATILAGFAERYKERYGDDFKVVELKNEDGSYWTDENYGIGLPKGDGADRDAVNEALTEMWESGEFRKIIDEYLGEDFDPGDMPDIGDLSFLDES
;
A
#
# COMPACT_ATOMS: atom_id res chain seq x y z
N SER A 1 11.22 -1.15 -8.57
CA SER A 1 10.78 -1.19 -7.15
C SER A 1 11.89 -0.59 -6.28
N VAL A 2 11.70 -0.48 -4.97
CA VAL A 2 12.74 0.03 -4.07
C VAL A 2 13.71 -1.09 -3.70
N SER A 3 15.01 -0.76 -3.71
CA SER A 3 16.11 -1.69 -3.40
C SER A 3 15.88 -2.40 -2.07
N GLY A 4 15.89 -3.74 -2.09
CA GLY A 4 15.75 -4.56 -0.87
C GLY A 4 14.35 -4.59 -0.24
N SER A 5 13.34 -4.01 -0.89
CA SER A 5 11.95 -4.05 -0.39
C SER A 5 11.31 -5.43 -0.58
N THR A 6 10.35 -5.79 0.28
CA THR A 6 9.54 -7.02 0.13
C THR A 6 8.90 -7.14 -1.25
N PRO A 7 8.29 -6.07 -1.84
CA PRO A 7 7.77 -6.13 -3.21
C PRO A 7 8.83 -6.49 -4.26
N ALA A 8 10.05 -5.97 -4.14
CA ALA A 8 11.13 -6.29 -5.08
C ALA A 8 11.48 -7.79 -5.05
N GLN A 9 11.53 -8.41 -3.87
CA GLN A 9 11.77 -9.85 -3.74
C GLN A 9 10.60 -10.67 -4.32
N LYS A 10 9.36 -10.36 -3.92
CA LYS A 10 8.16 -11.08 -4.40
C LYS A 10 8.04 -11.07 -5.93
N VAL A 11 8.28 -9.91 -6.56
CA VAL A 11 8.21 -9.77 -8.03
C VAL A 11 9.31 -10.56 -8.71
N LYS A 12 10.53 -10.55 -8.16
CA LYS A 12 11.66 -11.33 -8.70
C LYS A 12 11.36 -12.83 -8.68
N GLU A 13 10.71 -13.32 -7.63
CA GLU A 13 10.37 -14.73 -7.46
C GLU A 13 9.20 -15.16 -8.34
N ALA A 14 8.09 -14.40 -8.34
CA ALA A 14 6.87 -14.79 -9.03
C ALA A 14 6.83 -14.41 -10.51
N LEU A 15 7.54 -13.34 -10.91
CA LEU A 15 7.56 -12.83 -12.27
C LEU A 15 8.99 -12.87 -12.84
N PRO A 16 9.62 -14.05 -12.99
CA PRO A 16 11.03 -14.18 -13.35
C PRO A 16 11.38 -13.67 -14.76
N LYS A 17 10.37 -13.35 -15.57
CA LYS A 17 10.53 -12.75 -16.91
C LYS A 17 10.62 -11.23 -16.88
N VAL A 18 10.25 -10.58 -15.77
CA VAL A 18 10.34 -9.14 -15.61
C VAL A 18 11.81 -8.74 -15.39
N GLN A 19 12.23 -7.68 -16.06
CA GLN A 19 13.53 -7.06 -15.80
C GLN A 19 13.41 -6.14 -14.58
N LEU A 20 13.66 -6.69 -13.39
CA LEU A 20 13.58 -5.90 -12.15
C LEU A 20 14.66 -4.82 -12.13
N GLN A 21 14.23 -3.56 -12.20
CA GLN A 21 15.05 -2.40 -11.88
C GLN A 21 14.76 -1.94 -10.44
N GLU A 22 15.82 -1.83 -9.64
CA GLU A 22 15.76 -1.31 -8.28
C GLU A 22 16.19 0.17 -8.25
N PHE A 23 15.51 0.97 -7.44
CA PHE A 23 15.79 2.38 -7.19
C PHE A 23 15.86 2.65 -5.68
N ASP A 24 16.44 3.79 -5.30
CA ASP A 24 16.61 4.14 -3.88
C ASP A 24 15.32 4.61 -3.19
N THR A 25 14.33 5.09 -3.94
CA THR A 25 13.07 5.63 -3.38
C THR A 25 11.87 5.33 -4.29
N TYR A 26 10.67 5.32 -3.71
CA TYR A 26 9.42 5.20 -4.49
C TYR A 26 9.19 6.40 -5.40
N ALA A 27 9.60 7.60 -4.98
CA ALA A 27 9.54 8.79 -5.83
C ALA A 27 10.43 8.65 -7.08
N ALA A 28 11.63 8.10 -6.93
CA ALA A 28 12.50 7.80 -8.07
C ALA A 28 11.88 6.73 -8.99
N CYS A 29 11.21 5.72 -8.44
CA CYS A 29 10.47 4.75 -9.24
C CYS A 29 9.33 5.41 -10.05
N ALA A 30 8.50 6.23 -9.40
CA ALA A 30 7.37 6.91 -10.04
C ALA A 30 7.85 7.85 -11.16
N GLU A 31 8.95 8.56 -10.93
CA GLU A 31 9.59 9.38 -11.97
C GLU A 31 10.16 8.53 -13.11
N GLY A 32 10.73 7.36 -12.81
CA GLY A 32 11.17 6.41 -13.83
C GLY A 32 10.03 5.92 -14.73
N VAL A 33 8.84 5.70 -14.18
CA VAL A 33 7.63 5.39 -14.95
C VAL A 33 7.22 6.58 -15.82
N LYS A 34 7.13 7.78 -15.22
CA LYS A 34 6.81 9.03 -15.95
C LYS A 34 7.70 9.25 -17.17
N GLN A 35 9.00 9.02 -17.01
CA GLN A 35 10.01 9.26 -18.04
C GLN A 35 10.15 8.10 -19.04
N GLY A 36 9.41 7.00 -18.85
CA GLY A 36 9.51 5.81 -19.71
C GLY A 36 10.83 5.04 -19.55
N VAL A 37 11.52 5.21 -18.42
CA VAL A 37 12.74 4.44 -18.09
C VAL A 37 12.39 3.01 -17.68
N VAL A 38 11.23 2.84 -17.02
CA VAL A 38 10.64 1.55 -16.67
C VAL A 38 9.15 1.55 -17.02
N ASP A 39 8.60 0.37 -17.34
CA ASP A 39 7.20 0.26 -17.75
C ASP A 39 6.21 0.35 -16.57
N ALA A 40 6.65 -0.02 -15.36
CA ALA A 40 5.79 -0.06 -14.17
C ALA A 40 6.58 0.08 -12.87
N LEU A 41 5.89 0.57 -11.83
CA LEU A 41 6.30 0.52 -10.44
C LEU A 41 5.45 -0.51 -9.71
N THR A 42 6.08 -1.28 -8.83
CA THR A 42 5.42 -2.30 -7.99
C THR A 42 5.81 -2.11 -6.52
N THR A 43 4.77 -1.99 -5.70
CA THR A 43 4.74 -1.90 -4.24
C THR A 43 3.28 -1.99 -3.80
N ASP A 44 3.02 -1.85 -2.50
CA ASP A 44 1.70 -1.80 -1.87
C ASP A 44 0.72 -0.84 -2.58
N ALA A 45 -0.54 -1.23 -2.68
CA ALA A 45 -1.56 -0.51 -3.45
C ALA A 45 -1.78 0.93 -2.96
N THR A 46 -1.73 1.16 -1.64
CA THR A 46 -1.88 2.49 -1.02
C THR A 46 -0.75 3.44 -1.43
N ILE A 47 0.50 2.95 -1.48
CA ILE A 47 1.64 3.74 -1.95
C ILE A 47 1.47 4.09 -3.43
N LEU A 48 1.08 3.14 -4.26
CA LEU A 48 0.84 3.37 -5.69
C LEU A 48 -0.27 4.40 -5.91
N ALA A 49 -1.39 4.29 -5.20
CA ALA A 49 -2.52 5.22 -5.29
C ALA A 49 -2.12 6.64 -4.87
N GLY A 50 -1.39 6.79 -3.76
CA GLY A 50 -0.90 8.09 -3.32
C GLY A 50 0.05 8.76 -4.32
N PHE A 51 0.89 7.98 -5.02
CA PHE A 51 1.70 8.53 -6.11
C PHE A 51 0.86 8.90 -7.34
N ALA A 52 -0.14 8.09 -7.70
CA ALA A 52 -1.04 8.39 -8.80
C ALA A 52 -1.79 9.71 -8.57
N GLU A 53 -2.43 9.87 -7.40
CA GLU A 53 -3.17 11.09 -7.07
C GLU A 53 -2.25 12.31 -7.02
N ARG A 54 -1.09 12.19 -6.37
CA ARG A 54 -0.11 13.29 -6.29
C ARG A 54 0.42 13.72 -7.66
N TYR A 55 0.67 12.77 -8.56
CA TYR A 55 1.19 13.10 -9.90
C TYR A 55 0.09 13.69 -10.79
N LYS A 56 -1.14 13.22 -10.65
CA LYS A 56 -2.32 13.81 -11.28
C LYS A 56 -2.52 15.26 -10.83
N GLU A 57 -2.50 15.52 -9.53
CA GLU A 57 -2.66 16.88 -8.98
C GLU A 57 -1.53 17.82 -9.44
N ARG A 58 -0.27 17.37 -9.35
CA ARG A 58 0.90 18.23 -9.57
C ARG A 58 1.26 18.42 -11.04
N TYR A 59 1.04 17.41 -11.87
CA TYR A 59 1.55 17.37 -13.24
C TYR A 59 0.48 17.07 -14.30
N GLY A 60 -0.73 16.67 -13.89
CA GLY A 60 -1.76 16.20 -14.82
C GLY A 60 -1.46 14.83 -15.44
N ASP A 61 -0.53 14.07 -14.87
CA ASP A 61 -0.20 12.71 -15.30
C ASP A 61 -1.22 11.73 -14.72
N ASP A 62 -1.89 10.95 -15.58
CA ASP A 62 -2.93 10.01 -15.17
C ASP A 62 -2.36 8.59 -15.06
N PHE A 63 -1.67 8.31 -13.94
CA PHE A 63 -1.21 6.96 -13.65
C PHE A 63 -2.38 6.06 -13.27
N LYS A 64 -2.37 4.84 -13.82
CA LYS A 64 -3.33 3.81 -13.47
C LYS A 64 -2.72 2.79 -12.50
N VAL A 65 -3.36 2.63 -11.34
CA VAL A 65 -3.07 1.51 -10.44
C VAL A 65 -3.73 0.25 -11.00
N VAL A 66 -2.96 -0.83 -11.12
CA VAL A 66 -3.43 -2.11 -11.66
C VAL A 66 -3.36 -3.15 -10.55
N GLU A 67 -4.51 -3.76 -10.27
CA GLU A 67 -4.60 -4.86 -9.31
C GLU A 67 -3.93 -6.12 -9.86
N LEU A 68 -3.05 -6.72 -9.06
CA LEU A 68 -2.53 -8.05 -9.33
C LEU A 68 -3.36 -9.06 -8.52
N LYS A 69 -4.10 -9.92 -9.23
CA LYS A 69 -4.98 -10.93 -8.65
C LYS A 69 -4.55 -12.33 -9.07
N ASN A 70 -4.76 -13.28 -8.17
CA ASN A 70 -4.63 -14.71 -8.44
C ASN A 70 -5.79 -15.19 -9.32
N GLU A 71 -5.71 -16.43 -9.83
CA GLU A 71 -6.75 -17.01 -10.69
C GLU A 71 -8.11 -17.15 -9.98
N ASP A 72 -8.11 -17.26 -8.65
CA ASP A 72 -9.31 -17.33 -7.82
C ASP A 72 -9.91 -15.94 -7.48
N GLY A 73 -9.28 -14.86 -7.95
CA GLY A 73 -9.72 -13.48 -7.73
C GLY A 73 -9.22 -12.81 -6.45
N SER A 74 -8.48 -13.55 -5.59
CA SER A 74 -7.81 -12.96 -4.43
C SER A 74 -6.65 -12.05 -4.86
N TYR A 75 -6.29 -11.08 -4.00
CA TYR A 75 -5.10 -10.27 -4.26
C TYR A 75 -3.84 -11.14 -4.21
N TRP A 76 -2.87 -10.79 -5.05
CA TRP A 76 -1.61 -11.54 -5.14
C TRP A 76 -0.79 -11.43 -3.84
N THR A 77 -0.94 -10.33 -3.11
CA THR A 77 -0.28 -10.07 -1.84
C THR A 77 -1.23 -9.36 -0.89
N ASP A 78 -1.13 -9.70 0.40
CA ASP A 78 -1.81 -8.98 1.48
C ASP A 78 -0.80 -8.08 2.20
N GLU A 79 -1.18 -6.82 2.42
CA GLU A 79 -0.38 -5.83 3.13
C GLU A 79 -1.08 -5.33 4.39
N ASN A 80 -0.74 -5.92 5.54
CA ASN A 80 -1.27 -5.49 6.83
C ASN A 80 -0.45 -4.33 7.40
N TYR A 81 -1.04 -3.13 7.47
CA TYR A 81 -0.41 -1.94 8.05
C TYR A 81 -0.70 -1.84 9.54
N GLY A 82 0.30 -1.48 10.34
CA GLY A 82 0.19 -1.39 11.78
C GLY A 82 0.91 -0.19 12.38
N ILE A 83 0.46 0.24 13.55
CA ILE A 83 1.11 1.29 14.35
C ILE A 83 2.05 0.62 15.35
N GLY A 84 3.35 0.90 15.24
CA GLY A 84 4.38 0.33 16.11
C GLY A 84 4.38 0.98 17.50
N LEU A 85 4.34 0.15 18.55
CA LEU A 85 4.33 0.58 19.96
C LEU A 85 5.45 -0.12 20.77
N PRO A 86 5.85 0.44 21.93
CA PRO A 86 6.74 -0.26 22.85
C PRO A 86 6.20 -1.64 23.25
N LYS A 87 7.08 -2.64 23.29
CA LYS A 87 6.69 -4.00 23.63
C LYS A 87 6.10 -4.07 25.04
N GLY A 88 4.89 -4.62 25.15
CA GLY A 88 4.21 -4.84 26.43
C GLY A 88 3.37 -3.66 26.91
N ASP A 89 3.25 -2.58 26.15
CA ASP A 89 2.37 -1.46 26.48
C ASP A 89 0.92 -1.76 26.09
N GLY A 90 0.17 -2.33 27.03
CA GLY A 90 -1.25 -2.65 26.80
C GLY A 90 -2.13 -1.41 26.76
N ALA A 91 -1.82 -0.38 27.54
CA ALA A 91 -2.67 0.81 27.64
C ALA A 91 -2.61 1.63 26.35
N ASP A 92 -1.40 1.87 25.83
CA ASP A 92 -1.24 2.59 24.56
C ASP A 92 -1.81 1.79 23.39
N ARG A 93 -1.65 0.46 23.40
CA ARG A 93 -2.25 -0.41 22.38
C ARG A 93 -3.77 -0.30 22.37
N ASP A 94 -4.40 -0.40 23.53
CA ASP A 94 -5.85 -0.36 23.64
C ASP A 94 -6.38 1.04 23.22
N ALA A 95 -5.69 2.11 23.61
CA ALA A 95 -6.03 3.48 23.20
C ALA A 95 -5.88 3.70 21.68
N VAL A 96 -4.84 3.15 21.06
CA VAL A 96 -4.67 3.22 19.60
C VAL A 96 -5.77 2.45 18.88
N ASN A 97 -6.11 1.24 19.34
CA ASN A 97 -7.18 0.44 18.75
C ASN A 97 -8.54 1.13 18.86
N GLU A 98 -8.84 1.76 20.00
CA GLU A 98 -10.05 2.56 20.20
C GLU A 98 -10.08 3.74 19.21
N ALA A 99 -9.00 4.51 19.11
CA ALA A 99 -8.92 5.64 18.18
C ALA A 99 -9.08 5.23 16.70
N LEU A 100 -8.49 4.09 16.29
CA LEU A 100 -8.66 3.57 14.92
C LEU A 100 -10.11 3.15 14.65
N THR A 101 -10.78 2.57 15.66
CA THR A 101 -12.20 2.18 15.57
C THR A 101 -13.08 3.42 15.40
N GLU A 102 -12.88 4.43 16.25
CA GLU A 102 -13.61 5.70 16.16
C GLU A 102 -13.37 6.41 14.81
N MET A 103 -12.13 6.40 14.30
CA MET A 103 -11.79 6.99 13.01
C MET A 103 -12.53 6.30 11.86
N TRP A 104 -12.69 4.98 11.92
CA TRP A 104 -13.48 4.24 10.94
C TRP A 104 -14.98 4.56 11.07
N GLU A 105 -15.54 4.40 12.27
CA GLU A 105 -16.98 4.56 12.52
C GLU A 105 -17.49 5.99 12.24
N SER A 106 -16.66 6.99 12.48
CA SER A 106 -16.97 8.40 12.17
C SER A 106 -16.90 8.73 10.68
N GLY A 107 -16.37 7.82 9.85
CA GLY A 107 -16.12 8.03 8.43
C GLY A 107 -14.89 8.91 8.14
N GLU A 108 -14.13 9.29 9.16
CA GLU A 108 -12.93 10.11 8.99
C GLU A 108 -11.84 9.36 8.21
N PHE A 109 -11.71 8.06 8.45
CA PHE A 109 -10.80 7.21 7.68
C PHE A 109 -11.08 7.32 6.18
N ARG A 110 -12.35 7.23 5.77
CA ARG A 110 -12.72 7.31 4.35
C ARG A 110 -12.35 8.67 3.75
N LYS A 111 -12.59 9.78 4.47
CA LYS A 111 -12.22 11.12 3.98
C LYS A 111 -10.72 11.25 3.75
N ILE A 112 -9.91 10.69 4.66
CA ILE A 112 -8.44 10.67 4.51
C ILE A 112 -8.07 9.86 3.27
N ILE A 113 -8.67 8.68 3.06
CA ILE A 113 -8.43 7.88 1.86
C ILE A 113 -8.79 8.66 0.59
N ASP A 114 -9.96 9.31 0.55
CA ASP A 114 -10.39 10.12 -0.60
C ASP A 114 -9.41 11.27 -0.90
N GLU A 115 -8.95 11.98 0.14
CA GLU A 115 -8.04 13.11 0.01
C GLU A 115 -6.66 12.71 -0.51
N TYR A 116 -6.11 11.60 -0.02
CA TYR A 116 -4.71 11.24 -0.28
C TYR A 116 -4.52 10.15 -1.34
N LEU A 117 -5.50 9.27 -1.52
CA LEU A 117 -5.41 8.11 -2.43
C LEU A 117 -6.39 8.20 -3.61
N GLY A 118 -7.30 9.18 -3.58
CA GLY A 118 -8.31 9.41 -4.61
C GLY A 118 -9.63 8.70 -4.32
N GLU A 119 -10.73 9.31 -4.80
CA GLU A 119 -12.11 8.85 -4.52
C GLU A 119 -12.42 7.44 -5.05
N ASP A 120 -11.71 6.98 -6.07
CA ASP A 120 -11.92 5.65 -6.66
C ASP A 120 -11.13 4.54 -5.91
N PHE A 121 -10.28 4.88 -4.94
CA PHE A 121 -9.53 3.89 -4.18
C PHE A 121 -10.44 3.17 -3.20
N ASP A 122 -10.45 1.84 -3.25
CA ASP A 122 -11.19 0.99 -2.31
C ASP A 122 -10.23 0.50 -1.21
N PRO A 123 -10.35 0.99 0.03
CA PRO A 123 -9.53 0.52 1.14
C PRO A 123 -10.03 -0.82 1.72
N GLY A 124 -11.12 -1.38 1.20
CA GLY A 124 -11.78 -2.57 1.73
C GLY A 124 -12.71 -2.26 2.90
N ASP A 125 -13.14 -3.34 3.56
CA ASP A 125 -13.97 -3.27 4.78
C ASP A 125 -13.13 -2.93 6.02
N MET A 126 -13.81 -2.61 7.12
CA MET A 126 -13.14 -2.37 8.40
C MET A 126 -12.35 -3.62 8.80
N PRO A 127 -11.04 -3.54 9.03
CA PRO A 127 -10.29 -4.68 9.52
C PRO A 127 -10.72 -5.02 10.96
N ASP A 128 -10.45 -6.24 11.38
CA ASP A 128 -10.56 -6.64 12.79
C ASP A 128 -9.46 -5.94 13.60
N ILE A 129 -9.70 -4.69 14.01
CA ILE A 129 -8.70 -3.85 14.67
C ILE A 129 -8.16 -4.53 15.93
N GLY A 130 -6.84 -4.68 15.97
CA GLY A 130 -6.13 -5.35 17.06
C GLY A 130 -5.99 -6.87 16.89
N ASP A 131 -6.62 -7.46 15.88
CA ASP A 131 -6.29 -8.83 15.49
C ASP A 131 -4.95 -8.86 14.74
N LEU A 132 -4.03 -9.67 15.26
CA LEU A 132 -2.70 -9.90 14.70
C LEU A 132 -2.50 -11.37 14.32
N SER A 133 -3.59 -12.15 14.21
CA SER A 133 -3.58 -13.57 13.88
C SER A 133 -2.82 -13.89 12.59
N PHE A 134 -2.79 -12.95 11.63
CA PHE A 134 -2.00 -13.06 10.40
C PHE A 134 -0.48 -13.21 10.63
N LEU A 135 0.04 -12.81 11.79
CA LEU A 135 1.45 -13.03 12.14
C LEU A 135 1.76 -14.49 12.46
N ASP A 136 0.76 -15.27 12.89
CA ASP A 136 0.92 -16.69 13.20
C ASP A 136 0.95 -17.57 11.93
N GLU A 137 0.57 -17.01 10.78
CA GLU A 137 0.57 -17.67 9.47
C GLU A 137 1.88 -17.48 8.69
N SER A 138 2.82 -16.68 9.21
CA SER A 138 4.07 -16.28 8.55
C SER A 138 5.32 -17.09 8.94
#